data_AF-A0A1M4VC70-F1
#
_entry.id   AF-A0A1M4VC70-F1
#
_cell.length_a   1.000
_cell.length_b   1.000
_cell.length_c   1.000
_cell.angle_alpha   90.00
_cell.angle_beta   90.00
_cell.angle_gamma   90.00
#
_symmetry.space_group_name_H-M   'P 1'
#
loop_
_entity.id
_entity.type
_entity.pdbx_description
1 polymer ?
#
loop_
_entity_poly.entity_id
_entity_poly.type
_entity_poly.pdbx_seq_one_letter_code
_entity_poly.pdbx_strand_id
1 'polypeptide(L)'
;MRVLLLILAGISGLMNAYMLGNIEEVNEENKDNFEDTLVFLGRRGLQEQKDFLFRFIRFGILLNVPYIVLSAIYFYGQRVPFILALTLILFLVLEYGLQWRRIRKAKKLEDAVAVNPTFGRFTEFWSMAVYAIHIAYLI
;
A
#
# COMPACT_ATOMS: atom_id res chain seq x y z
N MET A 1 13.65 -11.46 -16.15
CA MET A 1 12.66 -10.40 -15.87
C MET A 1 11.28 -10.95 -15.57
N ARG A 2 10.72 -11.82 -16.43
CA ARG A 2 9.41 -12.47 -16.23
C ARG A 2 9.22 -13.17 -14.87
N VAL A 3 10.14 -14.05 -14.48
CA VAL A 3 10.09 -14.76 -13.17
C VAL A 3 10.18 -13.79 -11.98
N LEU A 4 11.04 -12.78 -12.06
CA LEU A 4 11.17 -11.75 -11.02
C LEU A 4 9.88 -10.94 -10.87
N LEU A 5 9.24 -10.56 -11.97
CA LEU A 5 7.96 -9.86 -11.97
C LEU A 5 6.84 -10.70 -11.38
N LEU A 6 6.81 -12.01 -11.64
CA LEU A 6 5.86 -12.93 -11.03
C LEU A 6 6.04 -13.01 -9.51
N ILE A 7 7.29 -13.10 -9.03
CA ILE A 7 7.59 -13.11 -7.59
C ILE A 7 7.16 -11.80 -6.95
N LEU A 8 7.50 -10.66 -7.55
CA LEU A 8 7.14 -9.34 -7.03
C LEU A 8 5.63 -9.10 -7.05
N ALA A 9 4.94 -9.47 -8.14
CA ALA A 9 3.47 -9.40 -8.23
C ALA A 9 2.80 -10.29 -7.18
N GLY A 10 3.36 -11.49 -6.95
CA GLY A 10 2.86 -12.43 -5.94
C GLY A 10 3.00 -11.87 -4.52
N ILE A 11 4.18 -11.36 -4.16
CA ILE A 11 4.42 -10.76 -2.84
C ILE A 11 3.52 -9.53 -2.62
N SER A 12 3.47 -8.61 -3.59
CA SER A 12 2.64 -7.40 -3.50
C SER A 12 1.14 -7.74 -3.46
N GLY A 13 0.69 -8.72 -4.25
CA GLY A 13 -0.69 -9.19 -4.25
C GLY A 13 -1.09 -9.85 -2.93
N LEU A 14 -0.24 -10.71 -2.37
CA LEU A 14 -0.46 -11.34 -1.07
C LEU A 14 -0.49 -10.31 0.06
N MET A 15 0.41 -9.32 0.05
CA MET A 15 0.39 -8.24 1.03
C MET A 15 -0.88 -7.40 0.95
N ASN A 16 -1.31 -7.03 -0.25
CA ASN A 16 -2.56 -6.29 -0.42
C ASN A 16 -3.78 -7.13 -0.01
N ALA A 17 -3.77 -8.46 -0.22
CA ALA A 17 -4.85 -9.34 0.22
C ALA A 17 -4.92 -9.47 1.74
N TYR A 18 -3.76 -9.61 2.37
CA TYR A 18 -3.65 -9.60 3.81
C TYR A 18 -4.14 -8.27 4.41
N MET A 19 -3.76 -7.14 3.80
CA MET A 19 -4.24 -5.82 4.23
C MET A 19 -5.75 -5.69 4.04
N LEU A 20 -6.30 -6.07 2.88
CA LEU A 20 -7.72 -5.92 2.58
C LEU A 20 -8.61 -6.80 3.48
N GLY A 21 -8.20 -8.06 3.71
CA GLY A 21 -8.89 -8.96 4.64
C GLY A 21 -8.82 -8.48 6.09
N ASN A 22 -7.66 -7.97 6.51
CA ASN A 22 -7.53 -7.40 7.85
C ASN A 22 -8.20 -6.04 7.98
N ILE A 23 -8.35 -5.22 6.94
CA ILE A 23 -9.07 -3.93 7.00
C ILE A 23 -10.57 -4.13 7.29
N GLU A 24 -11.13 -5.29 6.95
CA GLU A 24 -12.49 -5.67 7.34
C GLU A 24 -12.58 -6.05 8.82
N GLU A 25 -11.65 -6.86 9.35
CA GLU A 25 -11.61 -7.22 10.78
C GLU A 25 -11.13 -6.07 11.69
N VAL A 26 -10.24 -5.19 11.20
CA VAL A 26 -9.60 -4.11 11.96
C VAL A 26 -10.52 -2.90 12.15
N ASN A 27 -11.49 -2.67 11.25
CA ASN A 27 -12.35 -1.49 11.31
C ASN A 27 -13.35 -1.48 12.47
N GLU A 28 -13.69 -2.64 13.04
CA GLU A 28 -14.61 -2.74 14.17
C GLU A 28 -13.90 -2.97 15.52
N GLU A 29 -12.75 -3.65 15.55
CA GLU A 29 -12.14 -4.12 16.80
C GLU A 29 -10.76 -3.50 17.15
N ASN A 30 -10.06 -2.86 16.20
CA ASN A 30 -8.62 -2.57 16.35
C ASN A 30 -8.24 -1.08 16.47
N LYS A 31 -9.21 -0.17 16.56
CA LYS A 31 -8.89 1.25 16.78
C LYS A 31 -8.18 1.46 18.13
N ASP A 32 -8.64 0.75 19.16
CA ASP A 32 -8.04 0.73 20.49
C ASP A 32 -6.74 -0.11 20.50
N ASN A 33 -6.72 -1.25 19.80
CA ASN A 33 -5.52 -2.11 19.72
C ASN A 33 -4.33 -1.47 18.99
N PHE A 34 -4.52 -0.56 18.04
CA PHE A 34 -3.40 0.08 17.34
C PHE A 34 -2.68 1.10 18.23
N GLU A 35 -3.44 1.88 19.01
CA GLU A 35 -2.88 2.78 20.01
C GLU A 35 -2.20 1.97 21.14
N ASP A 36 -2.84 0.89 21.60
CA ASP A 36 -2.27 -0.03 22.60
C ASP A 36 -1.02 -0.75 22.10
N THR A 37 -0.96 -1.15 20.82
CA THR A 37 0.23 -1.75 20.20
C THR A 37 1.39 -0.75 20.14
N LEU A 38 1.11 0.51 19.84
CA LEU A 38 2.13 1.56 19.82
C LEU A 38 2.62 1.93 21.22
N VAL A 39 1.72 1.96 22.20
CA VAL A 39 2.03 2.14 23.63
C VAL A 39 2.84 0.95 24.16
N PHE A 40 2.50 -0.28 23.78
CA PHE A 40 3.21 -1.51 24.10
C PHE A 40 4.62 -1.55 23.50
N LEU A 41 4.80 -1.03 22.28
CA LEU A 41 6.10 -0.84 21.63
C LEU A 41 6.93 0.33 22.24
N GLY A 42 6.47 0.91 23.34
CA GLY A 42 7.15 1.99 24.07
C GLY A 42 7.02 3.37 23.43
N ARG A 43 6.19 3.52 22.39
CA ARG A 43 6.00 4.79 21.68
C ARG A 43 4.81 5.54 22.23
N ARG A 44 5.06 6.28 23.31
CA ARG A 44 4.02 7.06 24.01
C ARG A 44 3.85 8.47 23.44
N GLY A 45 4.83 8.97 22.67
CA GLY A 45 4.76 10.29 22.05
C GLY A 45 4.12 10.25 20.66
N LEU A 46 3.17 11.16 20.39
CA LEU A 46 2.55 11.33 19.06
C LEU A 46 3.58 11.45 17.93
N GLN A 47 4.73 12.09 18.19
CA GLN A 47 5.81 12.23 17.23
C GLN A 47 6.47 10.88 16.89
N GLU A 48 6.71 10.04 17.89
CA GLU A 48 7.32 8.71 17.70
C GLU A 48 6.39 7.77 16.93
N GLN A 49 5.09 7.92 17.14
CA GLN A 49 4.07 7.15 16.43
C GLN A 49 3.93 7.61 14.97
N LYS A 50 3.98 8.93 14.71
CA LYS A 50 4.08 9.46 13.33
C LYS A 50 5.35 8.97 12.62
N ASP A 51 6.48 8.97 13.32
CA ASP A 51 7.75 8.49 12.77
C ASP A 51 7.74 6.97 12.51
N PHE A 52 6.93 6.21 13.25
CA PHE A 52 6.67 4.80 12.96
C PHE A 52 5.86 4.66 11.66
N LEU A 53 4.74 5.37 11.57
CA LEU A 53 3.86 5.34 10.39
C LEU A 53 4.60 5.78 9.12
N PHE A 54 5.45 6.79 9.20
CA PHE A 54 6.30 7.19 8.08
C PHE A 54 7.31 6.12 7.68
N ARG A 55 7.90 5.40 8.64
CA ARG A 55 8.80 4.28 8.33
C ARG A 55 8.03 3.13 7.68
N PHE A 56 6.83 2.83 8.15
CA PHE A 56 5.96 1.81 7.58
C PHE A 56 5.57 2.15 6.13
N ILE A 57 5.16 3.38 5.86
CA ILE A 57 4.87 3.85 4.49
C ILE A 57 6.09 3.76 3.59
N ARG A 58 7.27 4.18 4.07
CA ARG A 58 8.51 4.06 3.29
C ARG A 58 8.84 2.62 2.93
N PHE A 59 8.56 1.68 3.83
CA PHE A 59 8.75 0.26 3.57
C PHE A 59 7.79 -0.25 2.48
N GLY A 60 6.51 0.13 2.54
CA GLY A 60 5.53 -0.18 1.48
C GLY A 60 5.93 0.38 0.11
N ILE A 61 6.46 1.60 0.06
CA ILE A 61 7.00 2.20 -1.17
C ILE A 61 8.19 1.40 -1.69
N LEU A 62 9.13 1.03 -0.82
CA LEU A 62 10.34 0.29 -1.19
C LEU A 62 10.02 -1.06 -1.84
N LEU A 63 8.93 -1.71 -1.44
CA LEU A 63 8.47 -2.97 -2.05
C LEU A 63 7.77 -2.77 -3.39
N ASN A 64 6.95 -1.73 -3.52
CA ASN A 64 6.14 -1.51 -4.71
C ASN A 64 6.92 -0.85 -5.87
N VAL A 65 7.88 0.03 -5.58
CA VAL A 65 8.66 0.75 -6.60
C VAL A 65 9.43 -0.20 -7.54
N PRO A 66 10.16 -1.22 -7.06
CA PRO A 66 10.84 -2.18 -7.95
C PRO A 66 9.88 -2.90 -8.89
N TYR A 67 8.73 -3.36 -8.38
CA TYR A 67 7.73 -4.03 -9.21
C TYR A 67 7.24 -3.14 -10.35
N ILE A 68 6.90 -1.90 -10.02
CA ILE A 68 6.34 -0.93 -10.95
C ILE A 68 7.34 -0.55 -12.04
N VAL A 69 8.57 -0.23 -11.66
CA VAL A 69 9.62 0.17 -12.60
C VAL A 69 9.90 -0.98 -13.57
N LEU A 70 10.04 -2.20 -13.04
CA LEU A 70 10.28 -3.38 -13.87
C LEU A 70 9.06 -3.72 -14.74
N SER A 71 7.84 -3.50 -14.26
CA SER A 71 6.61 -3.71 -15.04
C SER A 71 6.52 -2.74 -16.20
N ALA A 72 6.77 -1.46 -15.97
CA ALA A 72 6.75 -0.44 -17.02
C ALA A 72 7.81 -0.71 -18.10
N ILE A 73 9.00 -1.17 -17.71
CA ILE A 73 10.07 -1.56 -18.64
C ILE A 73 9.67 -2.82 -19.42
N TYR A 74 9.18 -3.86 -18.74
CA TYR A 74 8.87 -5.14 -19.36
C TYR A 74 7.69 -5.08 -20.33
N PHE A 75 6.65 -4.35 -19.96
CA PHE A 75 5.46 -4.20 -20.80
C PHE A 75 5.59 -3.05 -21.81
N TYR A 76 6.75 -2.41 -21.92
CA TYR A 76 6.97 -1.37 -22.92
C TYR A 76 6.66 -1.89 -24.34
N GLY A 77 5.76 -1.21 -25.05
CA GLY A 77 5.25 -1.65 -26.35
C GLY A 77 3.98 -2.52 -26.30
N GLN A 78 3.61 -3.06 -25.14
CA GLN A 78 2.35 -3.77 -24.93
C GLN A 78 1.29 -2.82 -24.33
N ARG A 79 0.43 -2.28 -25.18
CA ARG A 79 -0.49 -1.17 -24.85
C ARG A 79 -1.26 -1.37 -23.53
N VAL A 80 -1.93 -2.50 -23.36
CA VAL A 80 -2.79 -2.76 -22.20
C VAL A 80 -2.01 -2.89 -20.88
N PRO A 81 -1.06 -3.84 -20.72
CA PRO A 81 -0.34 -3.98 -19.46
C PRO A 81 0.60 -2.80 -19.17
N PHE A 82 1.08 -2.09 -20.20
CA PHE A 82 1.83 -0.85 -19.98
C PHE A 82 0.97 0.25 -19.37
N ILE A 83 -0.24 0.47 -19.89
CA ILE A 83 -1.18 1.46 -19.32
C ILE A 83 -1.53 1.07 -17.88
N LEU A 84 -1.76 -0.21 -17.59
CA LEU A 84 -2.03 -0.67 -16.24
C LEU A 84 -0.85 -0.39 -15.29
N ALA A 85 0.39 -0.65 -15.70
CA ALA A 85 1.58 -0.27 -14.93
C ALA A 85 1.65 1.24 -14.63
N LEU A 86 1.29 2.09 -15.60
CA LEU A 86 1.24 3.54 -15.41
C LEU A 86 0.12 3.98 -14.46
N THR A 87 -1.07 3.37 -14.56
CA THR A 87 -2.17 3.67 -13.63
C THR A 87 -1.82 3.27 -12.20
N LEU A 88 -1.08 2.17 -12.02
CA LEU A 88 -0.60 1.72 -10.71
C LEU A 88 0.36 2.74 -10.08
N ILE A 89 1.28 3.33 -10.87
CA ILE A 89 2.14 4.44 -10.42
C ILE A 89 1.28 5.58 -9.88
N LEU A 90 0.29 6.02 -10.67
CA LEU A 90 -0.53 7.18 -10.33
C LEU A 90 -1.32 6.94 -9.05
N PHE A 91 -1.93 5.76 -8.92
CA PHE A 91 -2.70 5.38 -7.74
C PHE A 91 -1.85 5.33 -6.48
N LEU A 92 -0.67 4.70 -6.54
CA LEU A 92 0.21 4.62 -5.39
C LEU A 92 0.77 5.99 -5.00
N VAL A 93 1.15 6.84 -5.97
CA VAL A 93 1.59 8.21 -5.68
C VAL A 93 0.49 9.02 -4.99
N LEU A 94 -0.75 8.91 -5.48
CA LEU A 94 -1.90 9.56 -4.85
C LEU A 94 -2.16 9.04 -3.44
N GLU A 95 -2.17 7.71 -3.27
CA GLU A 95 -2.39 7.07 -1.99
C GLU A 95 -1.32 7.47 -0.97
N TYR A 96 -0.04 7.29 -1.29
CA TYR A 96 1.07 7.66 -0.42
C TYR A 96 1.12 9.17 -0.17
N GLY A 97 0.84 9.99 -1.17
CA GLY A 97 0.77 11.45 -1.02
C GLY A 97 -0.35 11.88 -0.06
N LEU A 98 -1.52 11.27 -0.17
CA LEU A 98 -2.66 11.53 0.73
C LEU A 98 -2.40 11.00 2.14
N GLN A 99 -1.79 9.82 2.29
CA GLN A 99 -1.38 9.26 3.59
C GLN A 99 -0.33 10.14 4.26
N TRP A 100 0.70 10.57 3.52
CA TRP A 100 1.76 11.47 4.00
C TRP A 100 1.20 12.81 4.50
N ARG A 101 0.30 13.43 3.71
CA ARG A 101 -0.33 14.70 4.08
C ARG A 101 -1.19 14.56 5.34
N ARG A 102 -1.88 13.43 5.51
CA ARG A 102 -2.71 13.13 6.69
C ARG A 102 -1.86 12.95 7.94
N ILE A 103 -0.86 12.06 7.92
CA ILE A 103 0.03 11.81 9.06
C ILE A 103 0.73 13.10 9.52
N ARG A 104 1.17 13.94 8.58
CA ARG A 104 1.81 15.22 8.91
C ARG A 104 0.87 16.21 9.60
N LYS A 105 -0.41 16.25 9.20
CA LYS A 105 -1.42 17.19 9.73
C LYS A 105 -2.18 16.67 10.94
N ALA A 106 -2.13 15.38 11.21
CA ALA A 106 -2.86 14.73 12.29
C ALA A 106 -2.49 15.33 13.66
N LYS A 107 -3.50 15.71 14.44
CA LYS A 107 -3.31 16.22 15.82
C LYS A 107 -3.44 15.11 16.85
N LYS A 108 -4.16 14.04 16.49
CA LYS A 108 -4.23 12.78 17.22
C LYS A 108 -3.81 11.62 16.32
N LEU A 109 -3.42 10.50 16.91
CA LEU A 109 -3.06 9.31 16.14
C LEU A 109 -4.26 8.79 15.33
N GLU A 110 -5.44 8.85 15.92
CA GLU A 110 -6.71 8.49 15.28
C GLU A 110 -6.92 9.22 13.95
N ASP A 111 -6.48 10.49 13.83
CA ASP A 111 -6.58 11.27 12.59
C ASP A 111 -5.53 10.86 11.54
N ALA A 112 -4.38 10.33 12.00
CA ALA A 112 -3.31 9.81 11.15
C ALA A 112 -3.65 8.40 10.64
N VAL A 113 -4.31 7.61 11.48
CA VAL A 113 -4.64 6.19 11.29
C VAL A 113 -6.06 5.99 10.77
N ALA A 114 -6.92 7.02 10.78
CA ALA A 114 -8.17 7.05 10.02
C ALA A 114 -7.83 6.99 8.52
N VAL A 115 -7.55 5.77 8.08
CA VAL A 115 -7.60 5.34 6.69
C VAL A 115 -8.96 5.80 6.22
N ASN A 116 -9.00 6.68 5.21
CA ASN A 116 -10.21 6.92 4.46
C ASN A 116 -10.55 5.57 3.81
N PRO A 117 -11.44 4.78 4.43
CA PRO A 117 -11.46 3.34 4.21
C PRO A 117 -11.93 3.05 2.79
N THR A 118 -12.76 3.93 2.23
CA THR A 118 -13.25 3.85 0.86
C THR A 118 -12.16 4.06 -0.18
N PHE A 119 -11.27 5.06 0.01
CA PHE A 119 -10.19 5.32 -0.96
C PHE A 119 -9.09 4.27 -0.87
N GLY A 120 -8.71 3.85 0.34
CA GLY A 120 -7.73 2.78 0.55
C GLY A 120 -8.20 1.42 0.01
N ARG A 121 -9.45 1.04 0.30
CA ARG A 121 -10.02 -0.20 -0.28
C ARG A 121 -10.06 -0.16 -1.81
N PHE A 122 -10.37 0.99 -2.39
CA PHE A 122 -10.40 1.15 -3.84
C PHE A 122 -9.00 1.05 -4.46
N THR A 123 -7.98 1.68 -3.85
CA THR A 123 -6.60 1.60 -4.33
C THR A 123 -6.04 0.19 -4.19
N GLU A 124 -6.35 -0.51 -3.10
CA GLU A 124 -5.95 -1.91 -2.88
C GLU A 124 -6.61 -2.85 -3.87
N PHE A 125 -7.93 -2.76 -4.05
CA PHE A 125 -8.67 -3.56 -5.04
C PHE A 125 -8.16 -3.33 -6.46
N TRP A 126 -7.97 -2.06 -6.86
CA TRP A 126 -7.41 -1.72 -8.16
C TRP A 126 -6.00 -2.30 -8.34
N SER A 127 -5.16 -2.18 -7.30
CA SER A 127 -3.80 -2.71 -7.32
C SER A 127 -3.78 -4.22 -7.51
N MET A 128 -4.67 -4.95 -6.82
CA MET A 128 -4.84 -6.39 -7.02
C MET A 128 -5.25 -6.75 -8.44
N ALA A 129 -6.25 -6.05 -8.99
CA ALA A 129 -6.71 -6.30 -10.35
C ALA A 129 -5.57 -6.11 -11.36
N VAL A 130 -4.77 -5.06 -11.20
CA VAL A 130 -3.58 -4.83 -12.03
C VAL A 130 -2.55 -5.95 -11.87
N TYR A 131 -2.26 -6.40 -10.64
CA TYR A 131 -1.33 -7.51 -10.43
C TYR A 131 -1.81 -8.80 -11.09
N ALA A 132 -3.09 -9.15 -10.93
CA ALA A 132 -3.68 -10.34 -11.53
C ALA A 132 -3.59 -10.30 -13.07
N ILE A 133 -3.89 -9.14 -13.67
CA ILE A 133 -3.77 -8.95 -15.12
C ILE A 133 -2.30 -9.06 -15.55
N HIS A 134 -1.36 -8.40 -14.87
CA HIS A 134 0.06 -8.53 -15.19
C HIS A 134 0.54 -9.98 -15.08
N ILE A 135 0.12 -10.73 -14.05
CA ILE A 135 0.41 -12.16 -13.92
C ILE A 135 -0.14 -12.94 -15.12
N ALA A 136 -1.38 -12.67 -15.54
CA ALA A 136 -1.98 -13.34 -16.71
C ALA A 136 -1.21 -13.07 -18.01
N TYR A 137 -0.66 -11.86 -18.20
CA TYR A 137 0.22 -11.54 -19.33
C TYR A 137 1.64 -12.13 -19.19
N LEU A 138 2.02 -12.55 -17.98
CA LEU A 138 3.29 -13.18 -17.66
C LEU A 138 3.21 -14.71 -17.64
N ILE A 139 2.08 -15.34 -17.98
CA ILE A 139 1.89 -16.80 -18.10
C ILE A 139 1.64 -17.12 -19.57
#